data_AF-A0A6B0UJT8-F1
#
_entry.id   AF-A0A6B0UJT8-F1
#
_cell.length_a   1.000
_cell.length_b   1.000
_cell.length_c   1.000
_cell.angle_alpha   90.00
_cell.angle_beta   90.00
_cell.angle_gamma   90.00
#
_symmetry.space_group_name_H-M   'P 1'
#
loop_
_entity.id
_entity.type
_entity.pdbx_description
1 polymer ?
#
loop_
_entity_poly.entity_id
_entity_poly.type
_entity_poly.pdbx_seq_one_letter_code
_entity_poly.pdbx_strand_id
1 'polypeptide(L)'
;EKDGRGLVNVHIFITQFYHKFDLRTTMLYICERHFQRISNRSLFTGLRAITHFGRPDFAGFFDTLQLEHPTVSRFGVFSCGPFPMTRSVESACEHLNRKEGAIFDHHYENF
;
A
#
# COMPACT_ATOMS: atom_id res chain seq x y z
N GLU A 1 -6.96 18.76 6.91
CA GLU A 1 -7.06 17.32 6.59
C GLU A 1 -8.53 16.94 6.73
N LYS A 2 -9.16 16.39 5.69
CA LYS A 2 -10.62 16.17 5.70
C LYS A 2 -11.05 14.83 6.29
N ASP A 3 -10.12 13.89 6.46
CA ASP A 3 -10.38 12.59 7.10
C ASP A 3 -10.24 12.69 8.62
N GLY A 4 -11.28 13.22 9.29
CA GLY A 4 -11.32 13.33 10.75
C GLY A 4 -11.55 12.01 11.49
N ARG A 5 -11.92 10.94 10.77
CA ARG A 5 -12.24 9.63 11.36
C ARG A 5 -11.20 8.55 11.05
N GLY A 6 -10.18 8.87 10.26
CA GLY A 6 -9.16 7.90 9.85
C GLY A 6 -9.73 6.79 8.98
N LEU A 7 -10.72 7.11 8.14
CA LEU A 7 -11.36 6.14 7.25
C LEU A 7 -10.40 5.66 6.15
N VAL A 8 -9.45 6.50 5.74
CA VAL A 8 -8.55 6.22 4.62
C VAL A 8 -7.12 6.17 5.12
N ASN A 9 -6.50 4.99 5.01
CA ASN A 9 -5.05 4.84 5.17
C ASN A 9 -4.37 4.79 3.80
N VAL A 10 -3.33 5.61 3.61
CA VAL A 10 -2.65 5.78 2.32
C VAL A 10 -1.20 5.32 2.43
N HIS A 11 -0.85 4.37 1.57
CA HIS A 11 0.51 3.86 1.41
C HIS A 11 0.99 4.15 -0.01
N ILE A 12 2.16 4.78 -0.13
CA ILE A 12 2.80 5.13 -1.40
C ILE A 12 3.98 4.18 -1.62
N PHE A 13 4.11 3.59 -2.80
CA PHE A 13 5.22 2.70 -3.14
C PHE A 13 6.01 3.26 -4.31
N ILE A 14 7.27 3.64 -4.08
CA ILE A 14 8.21 4.06 -5.12
C ILE A 14 9.03 2.84 -5.56
N THR A 15 8.82 2.40 -6.79
CA THR A 15 9.41 1.15 -7.32
C THR A 15 10.66 1.38 -8.18
N GLN A 16 11.09 2.63 -8.34
CA GLN A 16 12.31 2.98 -9.08
C GLN A 16 13.55 2.38 -8.38
N PHE A 17 14.56 1.98 -9.15
CA PHE A 17 15.83 1.54 -8.56
C PHE A 17 16.61 2.72 -7.95
N TYR A 18 17.26 2.49 -6.82
CA TYR A 18 18.00 3.52 -6.07
C TYR A 18 19.00 4.31 -6.94
N HIS A 19 19.77 3.62 -7.78
CA HIS A 19 20.76 4.27 -8.67
C HIS A 19 20.15 5.09 -9.81
N LYS A 20 18.82 5.07 -9.97
CA LYS A 20 18.06 5.87 -10.94
C LYS A 20 17.18 6.93 -10.27
N PHE A 21 17.39 7.20 -8.98
CA PHE A 21 16.67 8.27 -8.31
C PHE A 21 17.07 9.61 -8.89
N ASP A 22 16.06 10.41 -9.22
CA ASP A 22 16.23 11.83 -9.46
C ASP A 22 16.35 12.59 -8.13
N LEU A 23 16.58 13.90 -8.19
CA LEU A 23 16.70 14.74 -7.00
C LEU A 23 15.45 14.65 -6.12
N ARG A 24 14.26 14.65 -6.74
CA ARG A 24 12.99 14.56 -6.01
C ARG A 24 12.90 13.26 -5.23
N THR A 25 13.13 12.12 -5.86
CA THR A 25 13.02 10.79 -5.24
C THR A 25 14.10 10.59 -4.18
N THR A 26 15.30 11.13 -4.41
CA THR A 26 16.39 11.13 -3.42
C THR A 26 16.00 11.90 -2.16
N MET A 27 15.47 13.12 -2.31
CA MET A 27 15.01 13.91 -1.17
C MET A 27 13.87 13.22 -0.43
N LEU A 28 12.91 12.66 -1.17
CA LEU A 28 11.79 11.91 -0.60
C LEU A 28 12.30 10.72 0.22
N TYR A 29 13.24 9.94 -0.31
CA TYR A 29 13.86 8.81 0.40
C TYR A 29 14.55 9.23 1.70
N ILE A 30 15.37 10.30 1.66
CA ILE A 30 16.07 10.81 2.84
C ILE A 30 15.07 11.31 3.88
N CYS A 31 14.09 12.11 3.46
CA CYS A 31 13.08 12.67 4.36
C CYS A 31 12.24 11.57 5.03
N GLU A 32 11.81 10.56 4.27
CA GLU A 32 11.00 9.47 4.81
C GLU A 32 11.79 8.62 5.81
N ARG A 33 13.01 8.21 5.43
CA ARG A 33 13.84 7.33 6.27
C ARG A 33 14.32 8.00 7.55
N HIS A 34 14.62 9.31 7.51
CA HIS A 34 15.26 9.99 8.63
C HIS A 34 14.33 10.90 9.44
N PHE A 35 13.23 11.41 8.86
CA PHE A 35 12.45 12.47 9.48
C PHE A 35 10.95 12.19 9.64
N GLN A 36 10.39 11.22 8.92
CA GLN A 36 8.95 10.91 9.01
C GLN A 36 8.53 10.51 10.44
N ARG A 37 9.36 9.74 11.14
CA ARG A 37 9.10 9.28 12.51
C ARG A 37 9.00 10.41 13.55
N ILE A 38 9.50 11.60 13.22
CA ILE A 38 9.53 12.74 14.14
C ILE A 38 8.22 13.56 14.08
N SER A 39 7.61 13.65 12.90
CA SER A 39 6.49 14.58 12.64
C SER A 39 5.15 13.88 12.35
N ASN A 40 5.13 12.53 12.27
CA ASN A 40 4.00 11.75 11.73
C ASN A 40 3.55 12.21 10.32
N ARG A 41 4.41 12.98 9.64
CA ARG A 41 4.22 13.56 8.33
C ARG A 41 5.56 13.61 7.61
N SER A 42 5.52 13.38 6.32
CA SER A 42 6.65 13.59 5.44
C SER A 42 7.06 15.06 5.45
N LEU A 43 8.32 15.38 5.76
CA LEU A 43 8.81 16.77 5.65
C LEU A 43 8.81 17.27 4.20
N PHE A 44 8.95 16.36 3.23
CA PHE A 44 9.05 16.72 1.82
C PHE A 44 7.68 16.93 1.17
N THR A 45 6.69 16.09 1.49
CA THR A 45 5.37 16.16 0.87
C THR A 45 4.28 16.73 1.79
N GLY A 46 4.53 16.81 3.10
CA GLY A 46 3.54 17.21 4.11
C GLY A 46 2.45 16.16 4.37
N LEU A 47 2.49 15.01 3.69
CA LEU A 47 1.50 13.94 3.79
C LEU A 47 1.69 13.10 5.04
N ARG A 48 0.58 12.61 5.61
CA ARG A 48 0.57 11.52 6.60
C ARG A 48 0.74 10.14 5.98
N ALA A 49 0.59 10.04 4.65
CA ALA A 49 0.79 8.81 3.91
C ALA A 49 2.21 8.28 4.14
N ILE A 50 2.35 6.96 4.29
CA ILE A 50 3.65 6.33 4.45
C ILE A 50 4.23 6.01 3.08
N THR A 51 5.45 6.46 2.82
CA THR A 51 6.14 6.15 1.55
C THR A 51 7.15 5.03 1.75
N HIS A 52 6.95 3.96 0.98
CA HIS A 52 7.78 2.77 0.91
C HIS A 52 8.62 2.81 -0.36
N PHE A 53 9.79 2.17 -0.31
CA PHE A 53 10.70 2.06 -1.45
C PHE A 53 10.89 0.59 -1.79
N GLY A 54 10.38 0.19 -2.96
CA GLY A 54 10.26 -1.20 -3.37
C GLY A 54 8.85 -1.53 -3.85
N ARG A 55 8.68 -2.75 -4.36
CA ARG A 55 7.37 -3.27 -4.75
C ARG A 55 6.58 -3.68 -3.51
N PRO A 56 5.25 -3.47 -3.50
CA PRO A 56 4.41 -3.95 -2.40
C PRO A 56 4.38 -5.48 -2.35
N ASP A 57 4.42 -6.03 -1.13
CA ASP A 57 4.07 -7.43 -0.86
C ASP A 57 2.57 -7.51 -0.56
N PHE A 58 1.76 -7.66 -1.60
CA PHE A 58 0.30 -7.70 -1.45
C PHE A 58 -0.19 -8.89 -0.62
N ALA A 59 0.44 -10.05 -0.74
CA ALA A 59 0.03 -11.23 0.02
C ALA A 59 0.31 -11.04 1.51
N GLY A 60 1.51 -10.57 1.87
CA GLY A 60 1.84 -10.21 3.25
C GLY A 60 0.91 -9.12 3.80
N PHE A 61 0.63 -8.09 3.00
CA PHE A 61 -0.30 -7.03 3.38
C PHE A 61 -1.73 -7.55 3.65
N PHE A 62 -2.29 -8.38 2.77
CA PHE A 62 -3.63 -8.94 2.98
C PHE A 62 -3.70 -9.87 4.19
N ASP A 63 -2.65 -10.66 4.45
CA ASP A 63 -2.53 -11.47 5.66
C ASP A 63 -2.58 -10.60 6.92
N THR A 64 -1.89 -9.45 6.93
CA THR A 64 -1.96 -8.49 8.05
C THR A 64 -3.35 -7.88 8.23
N LEU A 65 -4.09 -7.57 7.14
CA LEU A 65 -5.45 -7.04 7.24
C LEU A 65 -6.42 -8.02 7.92
N GLN A 66 -6.30 -9.33 7.63
CA GLN A 66 -7.11 -10.35 8.29
C GLN A 66 -6.82 -10.42 9.79
N LEU A 67 -5.56 -10.28 10.19
CA LEU A 67 -5.15 -10.28 11.60
C LEU A 67 -5.63 -9.03 12.35
N GLU A 68 -5.56 -7.86 11.70
CA GLU A 68 -6.00 -6.59 12.29
C GLU A 68 -7.53 -6.45 12.36
N HIS A 69 -8.26 -7.15 11.48
CA HIS A 69 -9.71 -7.08 11.40
C HIS A 69 -10.37 -8.48 11.47
N PRO A 70 -10.26 -9.19 12.61
CA PRO A 70 -10.66 -10.60 12.74
C PRO A 70 -12.17 -10.84 12.61
N THR A 71 -12.99 -9.80 12.75
CA THR A 71 -14.46 -9.90 12.63
C THR A 71 -14.95 -9.72 11.19
N VAL A 72 -14.08 -9.35 10.26
CA VAL A 72 -14.44 -9.11 8.86
C VAL A 72 -14.38 -10.44 8.10
N SER A 73 -15.49 -10.84 7.50
CA SER A 73 -15.58 -12.07 6.71
C SER A 73 -15.25 -11.87 5.22
N ARG A 74 -15.30 -10.63 4.73
CA ARG A 74 -15.07 -10.30 3.31
C ARG A 74 -14.40 -8.93 3.15
N PHE A 75 -13.34 -8.88 2.34
CA PHE A 75 -12.66 -7.67 1.91
C PHE A 75 -12.85 -7.47 0.41
N GLY A 76 -13.27 -6.26 0.00
CA GLY A 76 -13.26 -5.87 -1.41
C GLY A 76 -11.90 -5.27 -1.78
N VAL A 77 -11.30 -5.75 -2.86
CA VAL A 77 -10.00 -5.30 -3.36
C VAL A 77 -10.17 -4.79 -4.79
N PHE A 78 -9.92 -3.50 -5.00
CA PHE A 78 -10.09 -2.85 -6.29
C PHE A 78 -8.72 -2.45 -6.83
N SER A 79 -8.42 -2.83 -8.07
CA SER A 79 -7.12 -2.49 -8.69
C SER A 79 -7.30 -1.83 -10.05
N CYS A 80 -6.62 -0.70 -10.25
CA CYS A 80 -6.55 0.04 -11.51
C CYS A 80 -5.09 0.38 -11.81
N GLY A 81 -4.59 -0.02 -12.99
CA GLY A 81 -3.22 0.27 -13.41
C GLY A 81 -2.65 -0.78 -14.36
N PRO A 82 -1.31 -0.86 -14.50
CA PRO A 82 -0.69 -1.78 -15.44
C PRO A 82 -1.03 -3.24 -15.14
N PHE A 83 -1.30 -4.01 -16.20
CA PHE A 83 -1.69 -5.42 -16.10
C PHE A 83 -0.77 -6.27 -15.20
N PRO A 84 0.57 -6.16 -15.24
CA PRO A 84 1.43 -6.92 -14.34
C PRO A 84 1.19 -6.61 -12.86
N MET A 85 0.83 -5.37 -12.53
CA MET A 85 0.56 -4.96 -11.15
C MET A 85 -0.82 -5.44 -10.71
N THR A 86 -1.86 -5.22 -11.50
CA THR A 86 -3.22 -5.68 -11.16
C THR A 86 -3.29 -7.20 -11.05
N ARG A 87 -2.56 -7.95 -11.90
CA ARG A 87 -2.44 -9.41 -11.81
C ARG A 87 -1.72 -9.88 -10.54
N SER A 88 -0.75 -9.11 -10.03
CA SER A 88 -0.10 -9.43 -8.74
C SER A 88 -1.05 -9.24 -7.56
N VAL A 89 -1.99 -8.31 -7.65
CA VAL A 89 -3.06 -8.12 -6.66
C VAL A 89 -4.02 -9.31 -6.69
N GLU A 90 -4.52 -9.69 -7.88
CA GLU A 90 -5.37 -10.87 -8.07
C GLU A 90 -4.73 -12.13 -7.48
N SER A 91 -3.48 -12.40 -7.86
CA SER A 91 -2.74 -13.58 -7.39
C SER A 91 -2.58 -13.63 -5.87
N ALA A 92 -2.42 -12.46 -5.23
CA ALA A 92 -2.39 -12.36 -3.78
C ALA A 92 -3.76 -12.65 -3.17
N CYS A 93 -4.85 -12.13 -3.72
CA CYS A 93 -6.21 -12.46 -3.27
C CYS A 93 -6.50 -13.96 -3.40
N GLU A 94 -6.20 -14.57 -4.55
CA GLU A 94 -6.35 -16.01 -4.76
C GLU A 94 -5.53 -16.85 -3.78
N HIS A 95 -4.32 -16.41 -3.46
CA HIS A 95 -3.45 -17.09 -2.49
C HIS A 95 -4.04 -17.08 -1.09
N LEU A 96 -4.59 -15.95 -0.66
CA LEU A 96 -5.22 -15.81 0.66
C LEU A 96 -6.54 -16.58 0.73
N ASN A 97 -7.34 -16.58 -0.34
CA ASN A 97 -8.61 -17.32 -0.41
C ASN A 97 -8.44 -18.85 -0.39
N ARG A 98 -7.24 -19.37 -0.65
CA ARG A 98 -6.93 -20.80 -0.46
C ARG A 98 -6.68 -21.19 0.99
N LYS A 99 -6.47 -20.21 1.88
CA LYS A 99 -6.31 -20.42 3.32
C LYS A 99 -7.67 -20.24 4.02
N GLU A 100 -7.77 -20.74 5.24
CA GLU A 100 -8.91 -20.41 6.10
C GLU A 100 -8.84 -18.95 6.54
N GLY A 101 -9.95 -18.22 6.44
CA GLY A 101 -9.97 -16.80 6.75
C GLY A 101 -11.09 -16.02 6.09
N ALA A 102 -10.84 -14.72 5.96
CA ALA A 102 -11.74 -13.82 5.24
C ALA A 102 -11.60 -14.01 3.72
N ILE A 103 -12.67 -13.73 3.00
CA ILE A 103 -12.69 -13.78 1.53
C ILE A 103 -12.20 -12.44 0.98
N PHE A 104 -11.19 -12.45 0.11
CA PHE A 104 -10.72 -11.30 -0.66
C PHE A 104 -11.33 -11.32 -2.05
N ASP A 105 -12.26 -10.40 -2.31
CA ASP A 105 -12.99 -10.27 -3.58
C ASP A 105 -12.32 -9.23 -4.47
N HIS A 106 -11.71 -9.67 -5.57
CA HIS A 106 -10.89 -8.81 -6.42
C HIS A 106 -11.67 -8.28 -7.62
N HIS A 107 -11.56 -6.98 -7.87
CA HIS A 107 -12.20 -6.26 -8.97
C HIS A 107 -11.14 -5.50 -9.78
N TYR A 108 -11.12 -5.77 -11.08
CA TYR A 108 -10.39 -4.95 -12.05
C TYR A 108 -11.22 -3.72 -12.39
N GLU A 109 -10.66 -2.55 -12.13
CA GLU A 109 -11.31 -1.27 -12.40
C GLU A 109 -10.55 -0.51 -13.49
N ASN A 110 -11.29 0.23 -14.32
CA ASN A 110 -10.76 1.08 -15.38
C ASN A 110 -11.56 2.38 -15.42
N PHE A 111 -11.20 3.31 -14.51
CA PHE A 111 -11.85 4.60 -14.33
C PHE A 111 -11.30 5.68 -15.27
#